data_AF-A0A094ZTQ6-F1
#
_entry.id   AF-A0A094ZTQ6-F1
#
_cell.length_a   1.000
_cell.length_b   1.000
_cell.length_c   1.000
_cell.angle_alpha   90.00
_cell.angle_beta   90.00
_cell.angle_gamma   90.00
#
_symmetry.space_group_name_H-M   'P 1'
#
loop_
_entity.id
_entity.type
_entity.pdbx_description
1 polymer ?
#
loop_
_entity_poly.entity_id
_entity_poly.type
_entity_poly.pdbx_seq_one_letter_code
_entity_poly.pdbx_strand_id
1 'polypeptide(L)'
;MKFVALVSGGKDSIYNIMECIVHGHSLVALVNLCPPRCGDKTSEIDSYMYQSVGSEAIGYISSALKVPLYQTELRRVSHCRRMLYRQCSNDEVEDLYDILCKVLSEIPDVTAVSSGAILSDYQRYRVENVTRRLGLRSLCFLWQRSQEELLEDIVSAGLDAIIIKVVF
;
A
#
# COMPACT_ATOMS: atom_id res chain seq x y z
N MET A 1 -1.75 15.23 -9.61
CA MET A 1 -1.80 15.31 -8.12
C MET A 1 -0.47 14.84 -7.57
N LYS A 2 -0.05 15.34 -6.40
CA LYS A 2 1.08 14.77 -5.65
C LYS A 2 0.55 13.63 -4.78
N PHE A 3 1.15 12.45 -4.88
CA PHE A 3 0.65 11.26 -4.21
C PHE A 3 1.75 10.50 -3.47
N VAL A 4 1.34 9.82 -2.40
CA VAL A 4 2.16 8.81 -1.75
C VAL A 4 1.70 7.41 -2.13
N ALA A 5 2.63 6.47 -2.28
CA ALA A 5 2.30 5.11 -2.67
C ALA A 5 2.40 4.14 -1.50
N LEU A 6 1.33 3.38 -1.25
CA LEU A 6 1.38 2.22 -0.38
C LEU A 6 2.11 1.10 -1.11
N VAL A 7 3.27 0.70 -0.61
CA VAL A 7 4.12 -0.34 -1.23
C VAL A 7 4.23 -1.57 -0.34
N SER A 8 4.04 -2.74 -0.94
CA SER A 8 4.22 -4.04 -0.28
C SER A 8 5.49 -4.78 -0.73
N GLY A 9 6.13 -4.30 -1.80
CA GLY A 9 7.24 -5.00 -2.47
C GLY A 9 6.77 -5.94 -3.57
N GLY A 10 5.45 -6.11 -3.72
CA GLY A 10 4.85 -6.86 -4.83
C GLY A 10 4.63 -6.02 -6.09
N LYS A 11 4.49 -6.72 -7.22
CA LYS A 11 4.29 -6.13 -8.57
C LYS A 11 3.12 -5.15 -8.64
N ASP A 12 2.01 -5.43 -7.94
CA ASP A 12 0.78 -4.64 -8.07
C ASP A 12 0.94 -3.22 -7.53
N SER A 13 1.64 -3.09 -6.41
CA SER A 13 1.92 -1.78 -5.82
C SER A 13 2.81 -0.92 -6.73
N ILE A 14 3.80 -1.53 -7.39
CA ILE A 14 4.70 -0.84 -8.33
C ILE A 14 3.98 -0.51 -9.62
N TYR A 15 3.19 -1.43 -10.16
CA TYR A 15 2.44 -1.18 -11.38
C TYR A 15 1.40 -0.07 -11.19
N ASN A 16 0.72 -0.01 -10.03
CA ASN A 16 -0.19 1.10 -9.74
C ASN A 16 0.55 2.46 -9.61
N ILE A 17 1.82 2.48 -9.19
CA ILE A 17 2.66 3.70 -9.26
C ILE A 17 2.87 4.11 -10.73
N MET A 18 3.17 3.15 -11.61
CA MET A 18 3.34 3.42 -13.05
C MET A 18 2.06 4.00 -13.64
N GLU A 19 0.89 3.42 -13.33
CA GLU A 19 -0.42 3.93 -13.73
C GLU A 19 -0.65 5.37 -13.23
N CYS A 20 -0.34 5.66 -11.95
CA CYS A 20 -0.43 7.02 -11.43
C CYS A 20 0.44 8.01 -12.24
N ILE A 21 1.66 7.62 -12.62
CA ILE A 21 2.57 8.46 -13.40
C ILE A 21 2.04 8.68 -14.82
N VAL A 22 1.54 7.63 -15.48
CA VAL A 22 0.90 7.71 -16.81
C VAL A 22 -0.28 8.67 -16.80
N HIS A 23 -1.07 8.69 -15.73
CA HIS A 23 -2.19 9.61 -15.53
C HIS A 23 -1.76 11.02 -15.05
N GLY A 24 -0.48 11.37 -15.16
CA GLY A 24 0.05 12.71 -14.84
C GLY A 24 0.08 13.02 -13.35
N HIS A 25 0.18 12.02 -12.49
CA HIS A 25 0.39 12.20 -11.05
C HIS A 25 1.88 12.09 -10.70
N SER A 26 2.30 12.78 -9.64
CA SER A 26 3.71 12.85 -9.22
C SER A 26 3.88 12.13 -7.89
N LEU A 27 4.71 11.09 -7.89
CA LEU A 27 5.08 10.35 -6.67
C LEU A 27 5.97 11.24 -5.80
N VAL A 28 5.63 11.41 -4.52
CA VAL A 28 6.42 12.20 -3.58
C VAL A 28 6.97 11.42 -2.38
N ALA A 29 6.36 10.27 -2.04
CA ALA A 29 6.89 9.38 -1.01
C ALA A 29 6.33 7.97 -1.12
N LEU A 30 7.03 7.02 -0.52
CA LEU A 30 6.56 5.66 -0.29
C LEU A 30 6.13 5.49 1.16
N VAL A 31 5.07 4.70 1.37
CA VAL A 31 4.57 4.33 2.70
C VAL A 31 4.52 2.81 2.78
N ASN A 32 5.07 2.24 3.85
CA ASN A 32 5.00 0.82 4.11
C ASN A 32 4.67 0.56 5.58
N LEU A 33 3.72 -0.35 5.82
CA LEU A 33 3.43 -0.89 7.14
C LEU A 33 4.00 -2.30 7.21
N CYS A 34 5.00 -2.49 8.08
CA CYS A 34 5.65 -3.79 8.25
C CYS A 34 5.21 -4.51 9.53
N PRO A 35 5.32 -5.84 9.58
CA PRO A 35 5.23 -6.60 10.82
C PRO A 35 6.09 -6.03 11.96
N PRO A 36 5.68 -6.16 13.25
CA PRO A 36 6.58 -5.89 14.37
C PRO A 36 7.78 -6.83 14.29
N ARG A 37 8.97 -6.31 14.57
CA ARG A 37 10.22 -7.09 14.56
C ARG A 37 10.40 -7.95 15.82
N CYS A 38 9.63 -7.68 16.87
CA CYS A 38 9.71 -8.36 18.16
C CYS A 38 8.53 -9.33 18.35
N GLY A 39 8.68 -10.51 17.77
CA GLY A 39 7.85 -11.71 17.90
C GLY A 39 8.58 -12.79 17.12
N ASP A 40 8.49 -14.07 17.53
CA ASP A 40 9.14 -15.17 16.80
C ASP A 40 8.97 -14.99 15.29
N LYS A 41 10.02 -15.28 14.51
CA LYS A 41 10.10 -15.13 13.02
C LYS A 41 8.98 -15.84 12.23
N THR A 42 7.99 -16.39 12.93
CA THR A 42 6.88 -17.24 12.53
C THR A 42 5.52 -16.74 13.01
N SER A 43 5.40 -15.61 13.74
CA SER A 43 4.09 -15.01 13.96
C SER A 43 3.65 -14.36 12.65
N GLU A 44 3.09 -15.17 11.74
CA GLU A 44 2.17 -14.68 10.71
C GLU A 44 1.18 -13.80 11.45
N ILE A 45 1.35 -12.49 11.28
CA ILE A 45 0.35 -11.56 11.77
C ILE A 45 -0.91 -11.92 11.00
N ASP A 46 -2.01 -12.08 11.73
CA ASP A 46 -3.37 -12.14 11.18
C ASP A 46 -3.75 -10.77 10.56
N SER A 47 -2.92 -10.23 9.66
CA SER A 47 -3.18 -9.02 8.91
C SER A 47 -3.81 -9.39 7.58
N TYR A 48 -4.99 -8.85 7.34
CA TYR A 48 -5.70 -8.98 6.07
C TYR A 48 -5.26 -7.91 5.07
N MET A 49 -4.46 -6.94 5.52
CA MET A 49 -4.07 -5.74 4.78
C MET A 49 -2.62 -5.78 4.30
N TYR A 50 -1.70 -6.33 5.10
CA TYR A 50 -0.27 -6.12 4.89
C TYR A 50 0.51 -7.44 4.77
N GLN A 51 1.32 -7.54 3.71
CA GLN A 51 2.15 -8.70 3.45
C GLN A 51 3.56 -8.49 4.02
N SER A 52 4.11 -9.55 4.62
CA SER A 52 5.47 -9.53 5.21
C SER A 52 6.58 -9.88 4.22
N VAL A 53 6.23 -10.65 3.18
CA VAL A 53 7.15 -11.20 2.18
C VAL A 53 7.64 -10.10 1.24
N GLY A 54 8.95 -10.04 0.99
CA GLY A 54 9.55 -9.04 0.12
C GLY A 54 9.74 -7.67 0.79
N SER A 55 9.48 -7.54 2.09
CA SER A 55 9.68 -6.30 2.84
C SER A 55 11.14 -5.81 2.85
N GLU A 56 12.11 -6.72 2.68
CA GLU A 56 13.54 -6.42 2.51
C GLU A 56 13.82 -5.60 1.24
N ALA A 57 12.99 -5.77 0.20
CA ALA A 57 13.15 -5.06 -1.07
C ALA A 57 12.70 -3.59 -1.00
N ILE A 58 11.89 -3.20 0.00
CA ILE A 58 11.27 -1.87 0.10
C ILE A 58 12.31 -0.75 0.16
N GLY A 59 13.41 -0.96 0.89
CA GLY A 59 14.50 0.01 0.97
C GLY A 59 15.20 0.22 -0.38
N TYR A 60 15.37 -0.85 -1.16
CA TYR A 60 15.93 -0.78 -2.51
C TYR A 60 14.97 -0.12 -3.50
N ILE A 61 13.67 -0.40 -3.40
CA ILE A 61 12.62 0.26 -4.20
C ILE A 61 12.64 1.78 -3.95
N SER A 62 12.69 2.20 -2.69
CA SER A 62 12.82 3.62 -2.32
C SER A 62 14.07 4.26 -2.93
N SER A 63 15.21 3.59 -2.82
CA SER A 63 16.48 4.06 -3.38
C SER A 63 16.43 4.19 -4.90
N ALA A 64 15.78 3.24 -5.58
CA ALA A 64 15.62 3.26 -7.03
C ALA A 64 14.67 4.37 -7.51
N LEU A 65 13.55 4.57 -6.80
CA LEU A 65 12.55 5.59 -7.11
C LEU A 65 12.96 7.00 -6.66
N LYS A 66 14.02 7.12 -5.83
CA LYS A 66 14.59 8.39 -5.34
C LYS A 66 13.57 9.27 -4.62
N VAL A 67 12.69 8.65 -3.83
CA VAL A 67 11.69 9.32 -3.00
C VAL A 67 11.82 8.87 -1.54
N PRO A 68 11.45 9.70 -0.55
CA PRO A 68 11.50 9.30 0.86
C PRO A 68 10.61 8.08 1.14
N LEU A 69 11.08 7.23 2.06
CA LEU A 69 10.34 6.08 2.57
C LEU A 69 9.87 6.33 4.00
N TYR A 70 8.57 6.27 4.20
CA TYR A 70 7.92 6.25 5.51
C TYR A 70 7.57 4.80 5.84
N GLN A 71 8.24 4.25 6.84
CA GLN A 71 7.99 2.89 7.28
C GLN A 71 7.65 2.88 8.78
N THR A 72 6.59 2.16 9.15
CA THR A 72 6.23 1.90 10.55
C THR A 72 5.87 0.44 10.75
N GLU A 73 6.09 -0.04 11.96
CA GLU A 73 5.58 -1.34 12.39
C GLU A 73 4.07 -1.25 12.66
N LEU A 74 3.36 -2.32 12.34
CA LEU A 74 1.99 -2.54 12.80
C LEU A 74 1.99 -2.71 14.31
N ARG A 75 1.28 -1.84 15.01
CA ARG A 75 1.15 -1.88 16.47
C ARG A 75 -0.21 -2.45 16.87
N ARG A 76 -1.17 -2.35 15.97
CA ARG A 76 -2.56 -2.73 16.14
C ARG A 76 -2.85 -3.99 15.35
N VAL A 77 -3.91 -4.71 15.73
CA VAL A 77 -4.32 -5.96 15.08
C VAL A 77 -5.64 -5.79 14.33
N SER A 78 -5.96 -6.70 13.41
CA SER A 78 -7.21 -6.63 12.65
C SER A 78 -8.42 -6.96 13.54
N HIS A 79 -9.20 -5.94 13.92
CA HIS A 79 -10.38 -6.06 14.79
C HIS A 79 -11.69 -5.93 14.00
N CYS A 80 -11.79 -4.90 13.18
CA CYS A 80 -12.95 -4.62 12.35
C CYS A 80 -12.84 -5.48 11.09
N ARG A 81 -13.48 -6.65 11.09
CA ARG A 81 -13.50 -7.58 9.94
C ARG A 81 -14.70 -7.36 9.01
N ARG A 82 -15.48 -6.29 9.23
CA ARG A 82 -16.63 -5.96 8.38
C ARG A 82 -16.17 -5.47 7.02
N MET A 83 -17.02 -5.62 6.01
CA MET A 83 -16.73 -5.15 4.66
C MET A 83 -16.48 -3.64 4.63
N LEU A 84 -17.45 -2.88 5.13
CA LEU A 84 -17.31 -1.45 5.35
C LEU A 84 -16.59 -1.21 6.68
N TYR A 85 -15.46 -0.54 6.60
CA TYR A 85 -14.66 -0.24 7.78
C TYR A 85 -15.39 0.74 8.71
N ARG A 86 -15.60 0.31 9.95
CA ARG A 86 -15.99 1.16 11.08
C ARG A 86 -14.74 1.43 11.92
N GLN A 87 -14.48 2.71 12.18
CA GLN A 87 -13.32 3.13 12.97
C GLN A 87 -13.27 2.39 14.30
N CYS A 88 -12.11 1.82 14.59
CA CYS A 88 -11.81 1.14 15.84
C CYS A 88 -10.38 1.52 16.24
N SER A 89 -10.22 2.18 17.39
CA SER A 89 -8.93 2.76 17.82
C SER A 89 -7.79 1.75 17.91
N ASN A 90 -8.11 0.47 18.10
CA ASN A 90 -7.16 -0.61 18.29
C ASN A 90 -6.90 -1.40 17.01
N ASP A 91 -7.47 -0.98 15.87
CA ASP A 91 -7.40 -1.69 14.60
C ASP A 91 -6.22 -1.26 13.72
N GLU A 92 -5.64 -2.21 12.99
CA GLU A 92 -4.49 -2.00 12.08
C GLU A 92 -4.70 -0.86 11.06
N VAL A 93 -5.93 -0.53 10.70
CA VAL A 93 -6.24 0.59 9.79
C VAL A 93 -5.88 1.94 10.42
N GLU A 94 -5.88 2.06 11.74
CA GLU A 94 -5.45 3.29 12.40
C GLU A 94 -3.92 3.45 12.38
N ASP A 95 -3.14 2.37 12.24
CA ASP A 95 -1.69 2.49 11.99
C ASP A 95 -1.43 3.18 10.64
N LEU A 96 -2.26 2.89 9.62
CA LEU A 96 -2.21 3.55 8.31
C LEU A 96 -2.61 5.03 8.41
N TYR A 97 -3.63 5.33 9.21
CA TYR A 97 -4.01 6.71 9.48
C TYR A 97 -2.87 7.51 10.12
N ASP A 98 -2.22 6.94 11.13
CA ASP A 98 -1.15 7.60 11.89
C ASP A 98 0.07 7.90 11.02
N ILE A 99 0.52 6.94 10.18
CA ILE A 99 1.65 7.15 9.28
C ILE A 99 1.32 8.17 8.18
N LEU A 100 0.10 8.19 7.66
CA LEU A 100 -0.31 9.19 6.67
C LEU A 100 -0.44 10.59 7.30
N CYS A 101 -0.85 10.71 8.57
CA CYS A 101 -0.76 11.99 9.29
C CYS A 101 0.68 12.49 9.37
N LYS A 102 1.63 11.61 9.68
CA LYS A 102 3.06 11.96 9.70
C LYS A 102 3.53 12.45 8.33
N VAL A 103 3.20 11.72 7.26
CA VAL A 103 3.49 12.14 5.88
C VAL A 103 2.94 13.53 5.59
N LEU A 104 1.67 13.81 5.92
CA LEU A 104 1.07 15.11 5.68
C LEU A 104 1.70 16.24 6.49
N SER A 105 2.22 15.94 7.69
CA SER A 105 2.95 16.95 8.48
C SER A 105 4.29 17.34 7.86
N GLU A 106 4.95 16.41 7.16
CA GLU A 106 6.26 16.62 6.52
C GLU A 106 6.14 17.05 5.05
N ILE A 107 5.07 16.63 4.37
CA ILE A 107 4.78 16.86 2.94
C ILE A 107 3.32 17.33 2.79
N PRO A 108 3.00 18.59 3.15
CA PRO A 108 1.63 19.08 3.25
C PRO A 108 0.91 19.26 1.91
N ASP A 109 1.60 19.16 0.79
CA ASP A 109 1.02 19.27 -0.56
C ASP A 109 0.61 17.92 -1.17
N VAL A 110 0.73 16.82 -0.42
CA VAL A 110 0.15 15.52 -0.78
C VAL A 110 -1.36 15.64 -0.83
N THR A 111 -1.95 15.13 -1.92
CA THR A 111 -3.39 15.20 -2.18
C THR A 111 -4.00 13.82 -2.48
N ALA A 112 -3.18 12.78 -2.57
CA ALA A 112 -3.64 11.44 -2.90
C ALA A 112 -2.77 10.33 -2.30
N VAL A 113 -3.36 9.14 -2.17
CA VAL A 113 -2.71 7.89 -1.77
C VAL A 113 -2.97 6.86 -2.86
N SER A 114 -1.91 6.22 -3.33
CA SER A 114 -1.93 5.15 -4.33
C SER A 114 -1.89 3.79 -3.64
N SER A 115 -2.72 2.83 -4.08
CA SER A 115 -2.72 1.46 -3.57
C SER A 115 -2.97 0.43 -4.67
N GLY A 116 -2.22 -0.67 -4.64
CA GLY A 116 -2.27 -1.74 -5.65
C GLY A 116 -3.35 -2.80 -5.42
N ALA A 117 -4.47 -2.46 -4.76
CA ALA A 117 -5.55 -3.43 -4.53
C ALA A 117 -6.31 -3.71 -5.84
N ILE A 118 -6.35 -4.99 -6.27
CA ILE A 118 -7.00 -5.41 -7.52
C ILE A 118 -8.47 -5.79 -7.27
N LEU A 119 -8.73 -6.90 -6.56
CA LEU A 119 -10.10 -7.41 -6.34
C LEU A 119 -10.59 -7.23 -4.91
N SER A 120 -9.71 -6.86 -3.98
CA SER A 120 -10.06 -6.77 -2.56
C SER A 120 -10.77 -5.45 -2.26
N ASP A 121 -12.08 -5.46 -2.38
CA ASP A 121 -12.95 -4.38 -1.89
C ASP A 121 -12.70 -4.13 -0.38
N TYR A 122 -12.35 -5.18 0.38
CA TYR A 122 -11.98 -5.07 1.80
C TYR A 122 -10.79 -4.14 2.02
N GLN A 123 -9.72 -4.30 1.24
CA GLN A 123 -8.53 -3.46 1.31
C GLN A 123 -8.82 -2.05 0.81
N ARG A 124 -9.53 -1.96 -0.33
CA ARG A 124 -9.90 -0.67 -0.91
C ARG A 124 -10.70 0.19 0.05
N TYR A 125 -11.77 -0.34 0.64
CA TYR A 125 -12.63 0.44 1.54
C TYR A 125 -11.91 0.93 2.79
N ARG A 126 -10.88 0.22 3.26
CA ARG A 126 -10.04 0.66 4.38
C ARG A 126 -9.14 1.82 4.00
N VAL A 127 -8.46 1.71 2.87
CA VAL A 127 -7.65 2.81 2.33
C VAL A 127 -8.54 4.03 2.09
N GLU A 128 -9.69 3.86 1.43
CA GLU A 128 -10.64 4.95 1.17
C GLU A 128 -11.21 5.57 2.45
N ASN A 129 -11.40 4.77 3.51
CA ASN A 129 -11.83 5.31 4.79
C ASN A 129 -10.79 6.26 5.38
N VAL A 130 -9.52 5.85 5.37
CA VAL A 130 -8.40 6.66 5.85
C VAL A 130 -8.21 7.90 4.98
N THR A 131 -8.14 7.75 3.66
CA THR A 131 -7.92 8.89 2.75
C THR A 131 -9.03 9.92 2.87
N ARG A 132 -10.29 9.48 2.96
CA ARG A 132 -11.44 10.38 3.15
C ARG A 132 -11.35 11.18 4.44
N ARG A 133 -10.91 10.55 5.55
CA ARG A 133 -10.72 11.24 6.83
C ARG A 133 -9.61 12.29 6.78
N LEU A 134 -8.60 12.06 5.95
CA LEU A 134 -7.45 12.95 5.77
C LEU A 134 -7.64 13.96 4.62
N GLY A 135 -8.79 13.97 3.94
CA GLY A 135 -9.02 14.83 2.78
C GLY A 135 -8.20 14.46 1.53
N LEU A 136 -7.70 13.22 1.46
CA LEU A 136 -6.91 12.69 0.35
C LEU A 136 -7.79 11.89 -0.63
N ARG A 137 -7.38 11.85 -1.89
CA ARG A 137 -7.97 10.95 -2.89
C ARG A 137 -7.30 9.57 -2.87
N SER A 138 -8.08 8.51 -3.03
CA SER A 138 -7.56 7.16 -3.24
C SER A 138 -7.34 6.90 -4.74
N LEU A 139 -6.15 6.46 -5.13
CA LEU A 139 -5.76 6.11 -6.50
C LEU A 139 -5.56 4.59 -6.59
N CYS A 140 -6.59 3.88 -7.04
CA CYS A 140 -6.61 2.42 -7.20
C CYS A 140 -6.93 2.06 -8.65
N PHE A 141 -6.00 2.28 -9.57
CA PHE A 141 -6.21 2.07 -11.01
C PHE A 141 -6.39 0.60 -11.37
N LEU A 142 -5.90 -0.31 -10.52
CA LEU A 142 -5.98 -1.76 -10.76
C LEU A 142 -7.31 -2.36 -10.29
N TRP A 143 -8.15 -1.57 -9.62
CA TRP A 143 -9.36 -2.09 -9.00
C TRP A 143 -10.37 -2.58 -10.04
N GLN A 144 -10.89 -3.79 -9.83
CA GLN A 144 -11.84 -4.47 -10.72
C GLN A 144 -11.35 -4.70 -12.16
N ARG A 145 -10.04 -4.57 -12.42
CA ARG A 145 -9.47 -4.97 -13.71
C ARG A 145 -9.42 -6.50 -13.84
N SER A 146 -9.54 -7.00 -15.07
CA SER A 146 -9.28 -8.40 -15.39
C SER A 146 -7.84 -8.75 -15.01
N GLN A 147 -7.63 -9.88 -14.33
CA GLN A 147 -6.29 -10.32 -13.93
C GLN A 147 -5.43 -10.71 -15.12
N GLU A 148 -6.03 -11.27 -16.17
CA GLU A 148 -5.35 -11.66 -17.41
C GLU A 148 -4.84 -10.42 -18.13
N GLU A 149 -5.71 -9.45 -18.38
CA GLU A 149 -5.34 -8.17 -19.01
C GLU A 149 -4.29 -7.42 -18.16
N LEU A 150 -4.46 -7.39 -16.84
CA LEU A 150 -3.52 -6.72 -15.96
C LEU A 150 -2.13 -7.37 -16.01
N LEU A 151 -2.05 -8.69 -16.14
CA LEU A 151 -0.77 -9.39 -16.28
C LEU A 151 -0.12 -9.06 -17.62
N GLU A 152 -0.87 -9.07 -18.71
CA GLU A 152 -0.39 -8.69 -20.04
C GLU A 152 0.11 -7.25 -20.07
N ASP A 153 -0.60 -6.32 -19.43
CA ASP A 153 -0.21 -4.93 -19.30
C ASP A 153 1.07 -4.77 -18.47
N ILE A 154 1.19 -5.48 -17.35
CA ILE A 154 2.39 -5.49 -16.51
C ILE A 154 3.61 -5.92 -17.33
N VAL A 155 3.47 -6.99 -18.11
CA VAL A 155 4.54 -7.50 -18.99
C VAL A 155 4.86 -6.48 -20.09
N SER A 156 3.83 -5.91 -20.73
CA SER A 156 3.98 -4.94 -21.82
C SER A 156 4.61 -3.62 -21.35
N ALA A 157 4.38 -3.24 -20.09
CA ALA A 157 5.01 -2.10 -19.45
C ALA A 157 6.50 -2.34 -19.10
N GLY A 158 7.01 -3.56 -19.31
CA GLY A 158 8.40 -3.93 -19.04
C GLY A 158 8.72 -4.12 -17.56
N LEU A 159 7.72 -4.35 -16.71
CA LEU A 159 7.93 -4.61 -15.29
C LEU A 159 8.41 -6.05 -15.08
N ASP A 160 9.66 -6.19 -14.63
CA ASP A 160 10.25 -7.49 -14.29
C ASP A 160 9.80 -7.94 -12.89
N ALA A 161 8.87 -8.90 -12.84
CA ALA A 161 8.31 -9.43 -11.62
C ALA A 161 8.86 -10.83 -11.30
N ILE A 162 9.50 -10.97 -10.15
CA ILE A 162 10.07 -12.24 -9.67
C ILE A 162 9.16 -12.87 -8.63
N ILE A 163 8.86 -14.17 -8.80
CA ILE A 163 8.09 -14.95 -7.83
C ILE A 163 8.98 -15.26 -6.62
N ILE A 164 8.57 -14.79 -5.43
CA ILE A 164 9.34 -14.95 -4.18
C ILE A 164 8.65 -15.84 -3.13
N LYS A 165 7.34 -16.10 -3.28
CA LYS A 165 6.56 -17.02 -2.43
C LYS A 165 5.37 -17.55 -3.22
N VAL A 166 5.04 -18.82 -2.99
CA VAL A 166 3.79 -19.46 -3.43
C VAL A 166 3.13 -20.06 -2.18
N VAL A 167 1.81 -19.97 -2.09
CA VAL A 167 1.00 -20.62 -1.05
C VAL A 167 0.05 -21.57 -1.77
N PHE A 168 0.03 -22.82 -1.34
CA PHE A 168 -0.79 -23.89 -1.91
C PHE A 168 -1.99 -24.17 -1.02
#